data_AF-A0A5J6UGU3-F1
#
_entry.id   AF-A0A5J6UGU3-F1
#
_cell.length_a   1.000
_cell.length_b   1.000
_cell.length_c   1.000
_cell.angle_alpha   90.00
_cell.angle_beta   90.00
_cell.angle_gamma   90.00
#
_symmetry.space_group_name_H-M   'P 1'
#
loop_
_entity.id
_entity.type
_entity.pdbx_description
1 polymer ?
#
loop_
_entity_poly.entity_id
_entity_poly.type
_entity_poly.pdbx_seq_one_letter_code
_entity_poly.pdbx_strand_id
1 'polypeptide(L)'
;MTTGEGDAGGRLFPEDLDGVDPVAAVLRADARRAMTAYPEPVAVGALFAAAERVGGGWRLVCPCDPLPQGARELLAVHLEDRAAAADGTTGRELRAAARTLQADPSDEVSTAGLRFRIVRIEQLVRTGPDGPEPPRPTDLDPSGRAPRGEPDLLPGDESGADLTSAELLCQVLDAAAATGNEPDGTFLTPVPLAPVFTVAERGGGRWRPVGRLHDGPQQARDSLVTYFRHVVPVIELPGEPAAAEFAAAAELMEDGTGRNGITVAGRRFRVVRIERITLLGPDGPEPPRPGDPR
;
A
#
# COMPACT_ATOMS: atom_id res chain seq x y z
N MET A 1 -8.75 -20.21 -51.80
CA MET A 1 -9.98 -20.87 -51.30
C MET A 1 -9.56 -21.94 -50.30
N THR A 2 -9.39 -21.51 -49.06
CA THR A 2 -9.30 -22.33 -47.84
C THR A 2 -9.72 -21.37 -46.73
N THR A 3 -11.02 -21.31 -46.50
CA THR A 3 -11.65 -20.58 -45.39
C THR A 3 -11.33 -21.34 -44.11
N GLY A 4 -10.48 -20.78 -43.24
CA GLY A 4 -10.34 -21.23 -41.87
C GLY A 4 -11.54 -20.74 -41.07
N GLU A 5 -12.21 -21.67 -40.39
CA GLU A 5 -13.25 -21.40 -39.39
C GLU A 5 -12.73 -20.38 -38.37
N GLY A 6 -13.32 -19.19 -38.38
CA GLY A 6 -13.15 -18.22 -37.32
C GLY A 6 -13.78 -18.77 -36.05
N ASP A 7 -12.99 -18.83 -34.99
CA ASP A 7 -13.42 -19.14 -33.64
C ASP A 7 -14.71 -18.36 -33.29
N ALA A 8 -15.75 -19.10 -32.91
CA ALA A 8 -17.04 -18.60 -32.47
C ALA A 8 -17.01 -17.95 -31.07
N GLY A 9 -15.82 -17.69 -30.50
CA GLY A 9 -15.60 -17.03 -29.21
C GLY A 9 -15.62 -15.49 -29.21
N GLY A 10 -15.96 -14.85 -30.34
CA GLY A 10 -15.92 -13.38 -30.52
C GLY A 10 -16.96 -12.55 -29.76
N ARG A 11 -17.34 -12.92 -28.54
CA ARG A 11 -18.16 -12.08 -27.63
C ARG A 11 -17.46 -11.93 -26.29
N LEU A 12 -16.30 -11.25 -26.29
CA LEU A 12 -15.60 -10.82 -25.08
C LEU A 12 -16.13 -9.49 -24.51
N PHE A 13 -17.08 -8.85 -25.18
CA PHE A 13 -17.64 -7.58 -24.75
C PHE A 13 -19.16 -7.72 -24.61
N PRO A 14 -19.73 -7.49 -23.40
CA PRO A 14 -21.17 -7.38 -23.21
C PRO A 14 -21.75 -6.31 -24.15
N GLU A 15 -22.94 -6.57 -24.70
CA GLU A 15 -23.63 -5.65 -25.63
C GLU A 15 -24.16 -4.38 -24.92
N ASP A 16 -24.06 -4.29 -23.59
CA ASP A 16 -24.38 -3.12 -22.77
C ASP A 16 -23.10 -2.50 -22.16
N LEU A 17 -22.48 -1.58 -22.89
CA LEU A 17 -21.33 -0.79 -22.40
C LEU A 17 -21.75 0.53 -21.73
N ASP A 18 -23.01 0.96 -21.87
CA ASP A 18 -23.52 2.26 -21.43
C ASP A 18 -23.62 2.42 -19.89
N GLY A 19 -23.18 1.42 -19.11
CA GLY A 19 -23.12 1.46 -17.65
C GLY A 19 -21.87 0.85 -17.02
N VAL A 20 -20.87 0.46 -17.82
CA VAL A 20 -19.65 -0.18 -17.33
C VAL A 20 -18.51 0.82 -17.41
N ASP A 21 -17.92 1.18 -16.27
CA ASP A 21 -16.61 1.84 -16.27
C ASP A 21 -15.55 0.84 -16.77
N PRO A 22 -14.98 1.03 -17.98
CA PRO A 22 -14.05 0.09 -18.56
C PRO A 22 -12.74 -0.01 -17.75
N VAL A 23 -12.33 1.07 -17.07
CA VAL A 23 -11.13 1.07 -16.23
C VAL A 23 -11.39 0.21 -15.00
N ALA A 24 -12.51 0.42 -14.31
CA ALA A 24 -12.91 -0.42 -13.18
C ALA A 24 -13.09 -1.89 -13.59
N ALA A 25 -13.61 -2.17 -14.78
CA ALA A 25 -13.75 -3.54 -15.29
C ALA A 25 -12.40 -4.23 -15.50
N VAL A 26 -11.42 -3.54 -16.09
CA VAL A 26 -10.05 -4.06 -16.28
C VAL A 26 -9.36 -4.30 -14.95
N LEU A 27 -9.44 -3.33 -14.02
CA LEU A 27 -8.89 -3.46 -12.66
C LEU A 27 -9.48 -4.67 -11.93
N ARG A 28 -10.80 -4.86 -12.02
CA ARG A 28 -11.50 -6.00 -11.40
C ARG A 28 -11.10 -7.33 -12.04
N ALA A 29 -10.94 -7.38 -13.37
CA ALA A 29 -10.50 -8.58 -14.06
C ALA A 29 -9.06 -8.96 -13.67
N ASP A 30 -8.17 -7.96 -13.53
CA ASP A 30 -6.79 -8.20 -13.12
C ASP A 30 -6.70 -8.66 -11.66
N ALA A 31 -7.47 -8.05 -10.76
CA ALA A 31 -7.59 -8.51 -9.38
C ALA A 31 -8.04 -9.97 -9.29
N ARG A 32 -9.06 -10.40 -10.06
CA ARG A 32 -9.52 -11.79 -10.08
C ARG A 32 -8.45 -12.78 -10.57
N ARG A 33 -7.69 -12.42 -11.61
CA ARG A 33 -6.55 -13.24 -12.06
C ARG A 33 -5.50 -13.36 -10.97
N ALA A 34 -5.17 -12.26 -10.30
CA ALA A 34 -4.24 -12.25 -9.19
C ALA A 34 -4.70 -13.14 -8.03
N MET A 35 -5.98 -13.08 -7.64
CA MET A 35 -6.52 -13.95 -6.58
C MET A 35 -6.42 -15.44 -6.93
N THR A 36 -6.53 -15.79 -8.22
CA THR A 36 -6.38 -17.18 -8.67
C THR A 36 -4.91 -17.63 -8.65
N ALA A 37 -3.98 -16.76 -9.07
CA ALA A 37 -2.55 -17.07 -9.14
C ALA A 37 -1.85 -17.02 -7.77
N TYR A 38 -2.34 -16.15 -6.88
CA TYR A 38 -1.83 -15.89 -5.53
C TYR A 38 -2.99 -16.00 -4.51
N PRO A 39 -3.45 -17.23 -4.23
CA PRO A 39 -4.67 -17.46 -3.45
C PRO A 39 -4.50 -17.26 -1.95
N GLU A 40 -3.27 -17.21 -1.44
CA GLU A 40 -2.99 -17.14 -0.01
C GLU A 40 -2.73 -15.69 0.43
N PRO A 41 -3.68 -14.99 1.07
CA PRO A 41 -3.41 -13.70 1.69
C PRO A 41 -2.62 -13.88 3.00
N VAL A 42 -1.57 -13.08 3.18
CA VAL A 42 -0.74 -13.06 4.38
C VAL A 42 -0.71 -11.63 4.93
N ALA A 43 -1.16 -11.44 6.16
CA ALA A 43 -1.00 -10.15 6.83
C ALA A 43 0.47 -9.89 7.20
N VAL A 44 0.94 -8.68 6.90
CA VAL A 44 2.33 -8.26 7.15
C VAL A 44 2.45 -7.44 8.43
N GLY A 45 1.34 -6.85 8.88
CA GLY A 45 1.27 -5.91 10.00
C GLY A 45 0.48 -4.67 9.61
N ALA A 46 -0.07 -3.98 10.58
CA ALA A 46 -0.77 -2.72 10.33
C ALA A 46 0.19 -1.54 10.30
N LEU A 47 -0.20 -0.52 9.55
CA LEU A 47 0.39 0.82 9.61
C LEU A 47 -0.65 1.82 10.09
N PHE A 48 -0.16 2.98 10.51
CA PHE A 48 -0.96 4.05 11.05
C PHE A 48 -0.65 5.36 10.32
N ALA A 49 -1.68 6.13 9.99
CA ALA A 49 -1.52 7.43 9.35
C ALA A 49 -2.61 8.39 9.82
N ALA A 50 -2.32 9.69 9.84
CA ALA A 50 -3.34 10.68 10.14
C ALA A 50 -4.22 10.95 8.91
N ALA A 51 -5.53 11.02 9.15
CA ALA A 51 -6.52 11.42 8.17
C ALA A 51 -7.26 12.69 8.62
N GLU A 52 -7.48 13.63 7.69
CA GLU A 52 -8.30 14.83 7.88
C GLU A 52 -9.73 14.56 7.38
N ARG A 53 -10.74 14.93 8.16
CA ARG A 53 -12.14 14.93 7.70
C ARG A 53 -12.31 16.03 6.66
N VAL A 54 -12.74 15.64 5.46
CA VAL A 54 -12.99 16.55 4.32
C VAL A 54 -14.44 16.42 3.85
N GLY A 55 -14.88 17.31 2.97
CA GLY A 55 -16.23 17.25 2.39
C GLY A 55 -16.47 15.88 1.74
N GLY A 56 -17.38 15.10 2.30
CA GLY A 56 -17.75 13.77 1.80
C GLY A 56 -16.82 12.62 2.20
N GLY A 57 -15.93 12.79 3.19
CA GLY A 57 -15.07 11.68 3.61
C GLY A 57 -13.88 12.03 4.49
N TRP A 58 -12.84 11.20 4.40
CA TRP A 58 -11.56 11.40 5.06
C TRP A 58 -10.44 11.37 4.03
N ARG A 59 -9.35 12.10 4.28
CA ARG A 59 -8.17 12.13 3.41
C ARG A 59 -6.94 11.83 4.24
N LEU A 60 -6.12 10.86 3.84
CA LEU A 60 -4.81 10.66 4.47
C LEU A 60 -3.93 11.90 4.24
N VAL A 61 -3.35 12.47 5.29
CA VAL A 61 -2.55 13.71 5.22
C VAL A 61 -1.09 13.53 5.64
N CYS A 62 -0.74 12.38 6.22
CA CYS A 62 0.62 12.06 6.65
C CYS A 62 1.09 10.72 6.06
N PRO A 63 2.42 10.51 5.93
CA PRO A 63 2.98 9.19 5.68
C PRO A 63 2.54 8.17 6.73
N CYS A 64 2.56 6.90 6.35
CA CYS A 64 2.27 5.79 7.26
C CYS A 64 3.47 5.51 8.17
N ASP A 65 3.19 5.12 9.42
CA ASP A 65 4.16 4.67 10.42
C ASP A 65 3.75 3.29 10.97
N PRO A 66 4.70 2.38 11.28
CA PRO A 66 4.36 1.09 11.89
C PRO A 66 3.82 1.20 13.33
N LEU A 67 3.97 2.36 13.98
CA LEU A 67 3.50 2.62 15.33
C LEU A 67 2.43 3.71 15.34
N PRO A 68 1.33 3.54 16.09
CA PRO A 68 0.34 4.59 16.32
C PRO A 68 0.99 5.88 16.83
N GLN A 69 1.96 5.79 17.73
CA GLN A 69 2.67 6.95 18.26
C GLN A 69 3.48 7.70 17.19
N GLY A 70 4.15 6.99 16.28
CA GLY A 70 4.84 7.63 15.16
C GLY A 70 3.88 8.39 14.25
N ALA A 71 2.67 7.85 14.00
CA ALA A 71 1.63 8.55 13.25
C ALA A 71 1.13 9.82 13.96
N ARG A 72 1.02 9.81 15.30
CA ARG A 72 0.67 11.01 16.09
C ARG A 72 1.77 12.07 16.03
N GLU A 73 3.04 11.66 16.08
CA GLU A 73 4.17 12.59 15.93
C GLU A 73 4.20 13.23 14.53
N LEU A 74 3.95 12.44 13.47
CA LEU A 74 3.80 12.95 12.11
C LEU A 74 2.61 13.92 11.98
N LEU A 75 1.50 13.67 12.67
CA LEU A 75 0.38 14.62 12.73
C LEU A 75 0.77 15.91 13.45
N ALA A 76 1.51 15.84 14.55
CA ALA A 76 1.97 17.04 15.25
C ALA A 76 2.86 17.91 14.34
N VAL A 77 3.80 17.30 13.60
CA VAL A 77 4.62 17.99 12.60
C VAL A 77 3.74 18.61 11.51
N HIS A 78 2.77 17.86 10.98
CA HIS A 78 1.83 18.39 9.98
C HIS A 78 1.06 19.62 10.48
N LEU A 79 0.60 19.61 11.74
CA LEU A 79 -0.08 20.74 12.36
C LEU A 79 0.86 21.94 12.55
N GLU A 80 2.12 21.73 12.91
CA GLU A 80 3.14 22.79 13.00
C GLU A 80 3.42 23.44 11.64
N ASP A 81 3.61 22.64 10.59
CA ASP A 81 3.82 23.12 9.22
C ASP A 81 2.61 23.95 8.74
N ARG A 82 1.39 23.45 8.96
CA ARG A 82 0.16 24.15 8.60
C ARG A 82 -0.02 25.43 9.41
N ALA A 83 0.42 25.43 10.67
CA ALA A 83 0.39 26.62 11.50
C ALA A 83 1.41 27.69 11.08
N ALA A 84 2.56 27.28 10.54
CA ALA A 84 3.55 28.19 10.00
C ALA A 84 3.05 28.90 8.73
N ALA A 85 2.19 28.22 7.96
CA ALA A 85 1.53 28.77 6.78
C ALA A 85 0.24 29.54 7.08
N ALA A 86 -0.27 29.50 8.31
CA ALA A 86 -1.55 30.11 8.71
C ALA A 86 -1.36 31.36 9.59
N ASP A 87 -2.20 32.37 9.34
CA ASP A 87 -2.15 33.62 10.07
C ASP A 87 -3.02 33.63 11.35
N GLY A 88 -2.67 34.54 12.25
CA GLY A 88 -3.53 34.96 13.35
C GLY A 88 -3.95 33.83 14.30
N THR A 89 -5.26 33.67 14.47
CA THR A 89 -5.86 32.74 15.44
C THR A 89 -5.69 31.29 15.01
N THR A 90 -5.92 30.96 13.74
CA THR A 90 -5.78 29.61 13.17
C THR A 90 -4.40 29.03 13.44
N GLY A 91 -3.34 29.79 13.16
CA GLY A 91 -1.97 29.33 13.43
C GLY A 91 -1.69 29.10 14.91
N ARG A 92 -2.30 29.87 15.83
CA ARG A 92 -2.13 29.65 17.28
C ARG A 92 -2.84 28.37 17.74
N GLU A 93 -4.05 28.13 17.26
CA GLU A 93 -4.83 26.92 17.57
C GLU A 93 -4.15 25.65 17.07
N LEU A 94 -3.62 25.67 15.84
CA LEU A 94 -2.89 24.54 15.26
C LEU A 94 -1.61 24.22 16.07
N ARG A 95 -0.80 25.23 16.44
CA ARG A 95 0.39 25.01 17.31
C ARG A 95 0.02 24.52 18.69
N ALA A 96 -1.11 24.96 19.24
CA ALA A 96 -1.59 24.48 20.53
C ALA A 96 -1.97 23.00 20.45
N ALA A 97 -2.71 22.60 19.40
CA ALA A 97 -3.08 21.21 19.16
C ALA A 97 -1.85 20.31 18.96
N ALA A 98 -0.83 20.76 18.21
CA ALA A 98 0.42 20.02 18.04
C ALA A 98 1.12 19.75 19.39
N ARG A 99 1.23 20.77 20.24
CA ARG A 99 1.82 20.63 21.60
C ARG A 99 1.00 19.71 22.49
N THR A 100 -0.33 19.79 22.42
CA THR A 100 -1.20 18.87 23.17
C THR A 100 -0.98 17.44 22.73
N LEU A 101 -0.95 17.18 21.42
CA LEU A 101 -0.74 15.83 20.88
C LEU A 101 0.63 15.24 21.25
N GLN A 102 1.67 16.08 21.31
CA GLN A 102 3.00 15.69 21.78
C GLN A 102 3.04 15.39 23.28
N ALA A 103 2.21 16.05 24.08
CA ALA A 103 2.17 15.89 25.54
C ALA A 103 1.25 14.74 25.99
N ASP A 104 0.14 14.55 25.29
CA ASP A 104 -0.90 13.56 25.60
C ASP A 104 -1.36 12.90 24.28
N PRO A 105 -0.95 11.65 24.01
CA PRO A 105 -1.32 10.94 22.79
C PRO A 105 -2.84 10.82 22.63
N SER A 106 -3.37 11.39 21.55
CA SER A 106 -4.79 11.26 21.17
C SER A 106 -4.89 10.75 19.74
N ASP A 107 -5.85 9.85 19.50
CA ASP A 107 -6.17 9.36 18.16
C ASP A 107 -7.15 10.25 17.43
N GLU A 108 -7.74 11.25 18.10
CA GLU A 108 -8.58 12.27 17.48
C GLU A 108 -8.18 13.68 17.92
N VAL A 109 -8.11 14.60 16.95
CA VAL A 109 -7.78 16.00 17.19
C VAL A 109 -8.76 16.89 16.45
N SER A 110 -9.42 17.81 17.15
CA SER A 110 -10.26 18.85 16.56
C SER A 110 -9.68 20.23 16.88
N THR A 111 -9.33 21.00 15.86
CA THR A 111 -8.67 22.31 16.01
C THR A 111 -8.93 23.18 14.78
N ALA A 112 -9.12 24.50 14.96
CA ALA A 112 -9.35 25.43 13.87
C ALA A 112 -10.43 25.01 12.86
N GLY A 113 -11.50 24.34 13.33
CA GLY A 113 -12.58 23.82 12.49
C GLY A 113 -12.22 22.57 11.67
N LEU A 114 -11.01 22.02 11.84
CA LEU A 114 -10.54 20.79 11.22
C LEU A 114 -10.67 19.64 12.21
N ARG A 115 -10.92 18.43 11.70
CA ARG A 115 -10.94 17.18 12.47
C ARG A 115 -9.95 16.20 11.86
N PHE A 116 -9.09 15.64 12.70
CA PHE A 116 -8.11 14.62 12.34
C PHE A 116 -8.35 13.35 13.16
N ARG A 117 -8.03 12.20 12.56
CA ARG A 117 -8.03 10.89 13.23
C ARG A 117 -6.79 10.09 12.83
N ILE A 118 -6.18 9.37 13.76
CA ILE A 118 -5.18 8.34 13.46
C ILE A 118 -5.92 7.11 12.94
N VAL A 119 -5.56 6.65 11.75
CA VAL A 119 -6.23 5.58 11.01
C VAL A 119 -5.35 4.36 10.96
N ARG A 120 -5.95 3.20 11.24
CA ARG A 120 -5.34 1.88 11.05
C ARG A 120 -5.49 1.44 9.59
N ILE A 121 -4.39 0.93 9.03
CA ILE A 121 -4.29 0.43 7.66
C ILE A 121 -3.71 -0.98 7.72
N GLU A 122 -4.50 -1.97 7.38
CA GLU A 122 -4.07 -3.36 7.23
C GLU A 122 -3.25 -3.54 5.95
N GLN A 123 -2.20 -4.36 6.03
CA GLN A 123 -1.36 -4.73 4.89
C GLN A 123 -1.43 -6.22 4.62
N LEU A 124 -1.82 -6.57 3.38
CA LEU A 124 -1.89 -7.96 2.92
C LEU A 124 -0.93 -8.16 1.74
N VAL A 125 -0.17 -9.27 1.79
CA VAL A 125 0.60 -9.78 0.65
C VAL A 125 -0.05 -11.06 0.19
N ARG A 126 -0.30 -11.18 -1.11
CA ARG A 126 -0.76 -12.42 -1.70
C ARG A 126 0.42 -13.31 -2.06
N THR A 127 0.35 -14.58 -1.71
CA THR A 127 1.32 -15.60 -2.06
C THR A 127 0.69 -16.73 -2.85
N GLY A 128 1.51 -17.35 -3.70
CA GLY A 128 1.15 -18.54 -4.46
C GLY A 128 2.36 -19.45 -4.62
N PRO A 129 2.26 -20.52 -5.43
CA PRO A 129 3.32 -21.50 -5.62
C PRO A 129 4.69 -20.89 -6.00
N ASP A 130 4.66 -19.79 -6.76
CA ASP A 130 5.86 -19.08 -7.21
C ASP A 130 6.38 -18.01 -6.25
N GLY A 131 5.76 -17.86 -5.07
CA GLY A 131 6.08 -16.84 -4.07
C GLY A 131 5.08 -15.68 -4.04
N PRO A 132 5.49 -14.51 -3.52
CA PRO A 132 4.62 -13.35 -3.41
C PRO A 132 4.27 -12.76 -4.78
N GLU A 133 3.10 -12.13 -4.83
CA GLU A 133 2.54 -11.45 -5.98
C GLU A 133 3.46 -10.30 -6.45
N PRO A 134 3.88 -10.27 -7.73
CA PRO A 134 4.57 -9.12 -8.32
C PRO A 134 3.59 -7.98 -8.65
N PRO A 135 4.10 -6.79 -9.00
CA PRO A 135 3.27 -5.73 -9.59
C PRO A 135 2.36 -6.24 -10.70
N ARG A 136 1.10 -5.79 -10.64
CA ARG A 136 0.07 -6.07 -11.63
C ARG A 136 0.27 -5.20 -12.88
N PRO A 137 -0.15 -5.68 -14.07
CA PRO A 137 -0.20 -4.84 -15.28
C PRO A 137 -1.00 -3.55 -15.11
N THR A 138 -1.98 -3.51 -14.20
CA THR A 138 -2.79 -2.31 -13.92
C THR A 138 -2.20 -1.39 -12.85
N ASP A 139 -1.11 -1.77 -12.19
CA ASP A 139 -0.47 -0.89 -11.22
C ASP A 139 0.24 0.26 -11.94
N LEU A 140 0.18 1.47 -11.38
CA LEU A 140 0.84 2.63 -11.95
C LEU A 140 2.36 2.47 -11.83
N ASP A 141 3.04 2.39 -12.97
CA ASP A 141 4.48 2.15 -13.04
C ASP A 141 5.21 3.18 -13.94
N PRO A 142 5.12 4.49 -13.63
CA PRO A 142 5.75 5.52 -14.46
C PRO A 142 7.28 5.41 -14.37
N SER A 143 7.95 5.47 -15.53
CA SER A 143 9.40 5.61 -15.60
C SER A 143 9.81 7.03 -15.15
N GLY A 144 10.51 7.14 -14.02
CA GLY A 144 11.04 8.41 -13.49
C GLY A 144 10.39 8.83 -12.16
N ARG A 145 10.62 10.09 -11.75
CA ARG A 145 10.03 10.62 -10.51
C ARG A 145 8.53 10.78 -10.71
N ALA A 146 7.76 9.80 -10.24
CA ALA A 146 6.31 9.90 -10.17
C ALA A 146 5.93 11.21 -9.43
N PRO A 147 4.88 11.93 -9.89
CA PRO A 147 4.26 12.91 -9.01
C PRO A 147 3.88 12.21 -7.69
N ARG A 148 3.97 12.92 -6.56
CA ARG A 148 3.43 12.39 -5.30
C ARG A 148 2.00 11.93 -5.61
N GLY A 149 1.69 10.67 -5.30
CA GLY A 149 0.35 10.13 -5.50
C GLY A 149 -0.67 11.06 -4.85
N GLU A 150 -1.84 11.19 -5.47
CA GLU A 150 -2.93 11.92 -4.81
C GLU A 150 -3.20 11.24 -3.47
N PRO A 151 -3.38 12.01 -2.38
CA PRO A 151 -3.60 11.40 -1.07
C PRO A 151 -4.86 10.53 -1.09
N ASP A 152 -4.77 9.34 -0.51
CA ASP A 152 -5.88 8.38 -0.48
C ASP A 152 -7.13 9.06 0.13
N LEU A 153 -8.22 9.07 -0.65
CA LEU A 153 -9.54 9.55 -0.24
C LEU A 153 -10.38 8.37 0.21
N LEU A 154 -10.88 8.45 1.44
CA LEU A 154 -11.80 7.48 2.03
C LEU A 154 -13.23 8.05 1.94
N PRO A 155 -14.20 7.31 1.38
CA PRO A 155 -15.57 7.77 1.26
C PRO A 155 -16.22 8.03 2.63
N GLY A 156 -17.14 8.98 2.70
CA GLY A 156 -17.70 9.53 3.94
C GLY A 156 -19.05 9.00 4.38
N ASP A 157 -19.42 7.80 3.90
CA ASP A 157 -20.72 7.12 3.83
C ASP A 157 -21.18 7.01 2.37
N GLU A 158 -21.78 5.85 2.07
CA GLU A 158 -22.32 5.45 0.76
C GLU A 158 -21.30 4.87 -0.23
N SER A 159 -20.85 3.65 0.05
CA SER A 159 -20.57 2.69 -1.02
C SER A 159 -21.24 1.38 -0.66
N GLY A 160 -22.22 0.96 -1.45
CA GLY A 160 -22.84 -0.35 -1.28
C GLY A 160 -21.76 -1.43 -1.36
N ALA A 161 -21.79 -2.39 -0.43
CA ALA A 161 -20.85 -3.50 -0.44
C ALA A 161 -21.00 -4.28 -1.74
N ASP A 162 -20.03 -4.17 -2.64
CA ASP A 162 -19.93 -5.08 -3.76
C ASP A 162 -19.30 -6.41 -3.31
N LEU A 163 -19.46 -7.47 -4.10
CA LEU A 163 -18.95 -8.80 -3.76
C LEU A 163 -17.43 -8.79 -3.50
N THR A 164 -16.68 -7.90 -4.16
CA THR A 164 -15.23 -7.80 -3.98
C THR A 164 -14.88 -7.16 -2.64
N SER A 165 -15.63 -6.16 -2.18
CA SER A 165 -15.50 -5.62 -0.83
C SER A 165 -15.86 -6.67 0.24
N ALA A 166 -16.88 -7.49 0.03
CA ALA A 166 -17.21 -8.56 0.99
C ALA A 166 -16.10 -9.61 1.13
N GLU A 167 -15.52 -10.05 0.01
CA GLU A 167 -14.40 -10.99 0.00
C GLU A 167 -13.15 -10.38 0.67
N LEU A 168 -12.89 -9.09 0.42
CA LEU A 168 -11.81 -8.33 1.06
C LEU A 168 -12.00 -8.25 2.58
N LEU A 169 -13.23 -7.99 3.05
CA LEU A 169 -13.54 -7.99 4.47
C LEU A 169 -13.24 -9.35 5.10
N CYS A 170 -13.70 -10.44 4.49
CA CYS A 170 -13.43 -11.79 5.00
C CYS A 170 -11.92 -12.05 5.15
N GLN A 171 -11.13 -11.68 4.14
CA GLN A 171 -9.67 -11.85 4.18
C GLN A 171 -9.02 -11.05 5.32
N VAL A 172 -9.48 -9.81 5.55
CA VAL A 172 -9.00 -8.97 6.67
C VAL A 172 -9.38 -9.59 8.01
N LEU A 173 -10.62 -10.06 8.16
CA LEU A 173 -11.11 -10.67 9.40
C LEU A 173 -10.37 -11.98 9.71
N ASP A 174 -10.17 -12.85 8.73
CA ASP A 174 -9.42 -14.10 8.89
C ASP A 174 -7.96 -13.83 9.31
N ALA A 175 -7.33 -12.83 8.69
CA ALA A 175 -5.97 -12.43 9.03
C ALA A 175 -5.87 -11.79 10.43
N ALA A 176 -6.86 -10.99 10.81
CA ALA A 176 -6.95 -10.37 12.13
C ALA A 176 -7.18 -11.42 13.24
N ALA A 177 -8.06 -12.39 13.00
CA ALA A 177 -8.32 -13.50 13.91
C ALA A 177 -7.06 -14.36 14.14
N ALA A 178 -6.26 -14.61 13.09
CA ALA A 178 -5.01 -15.35 13.21
C ALA A 178 -3.96 -14.68 14.12
N THR A 179 -4.08 -13.36 14.34
CA THR A 179 -3.17 -12.58 15.19
C THR A 179 -3.80 -12.12 16.50
N GLY A 180 -5.08 -12.45 16.73
CA GLY A 180 -5.84 -12.03 17.92
C GLY A 180 -6.09 -10.52 17.99
N ASN A 181 -6.07 -9.83 16.85
CA ASN A 181 -6.24 -8.39 16.76
C ASN A 181 -7.48 -8.07 15.91
N GLU A 182 -8.63 -8.65 16.22
CA GLU A 182 -9.87 -8.46 15.45
C GLU A 182 -10.39 -7.01 15.53
N PRO A 183 -10.98 -6.46 14.45
CA PRO A 183 -11.64 -5.16 14.52
C PRO A 183 -12.85 -5.19 15.44
N ASP A 184 -13.21 -4.03 15.99
CA ASP A 184 -14.51 -3.86 16.62
C ASP A 184 -15.62 -4.09 15.57
N GLY A 185 -16.71 -4.75 15.97
CA GLY A 185 -17.81 -5.13 15.07
C GLY A 185 -18.55 -3.97 14.42
N THR A 186 -18.22 -2.72 14.76
CA THR A 186 -18.71 -1.51 14.08
C THR A 186 -17.94 -1.16 12.80
N PHE A 187 -16.72 -1.67 12.61
CA PHE A 187 -15.88 -1.41 11.44
C PHE A 187 -15.98 -2.55 10.42
N LEU A 188 -17.03 -2.51 9.59
CA LEU A 188 -17.36 -3.60 8.65
C LEU A 188 -17.26 -3.22 7.16
N THR A 189 -16.89 -1.98 6.85
CA THR A 189 -16.80 -1.51 5.47
C THR A 189 -15.34 -1.42 5.05
N PRO A 190 -14.80 -2.39 4.28
CA PRO A 190 -13.41 -2.32 3.84
C PRO A 190 -13.27 -1.32 2.70
N VAL A 191 -12.22 -0.50 2.78
CA VAL A 191 -11.84 0.48 1.77
C VAL A 191 -10.43 0.15 1.31
N PRO A 192 -10.25 -0.34 0.07
CA PRO A 192 -8.92 -0.54 -0.50
C PRO A 192 -8.24 0.83 -0.73
N LEU A 193 -6.96 0.91 -0.36
CA LEU A 193 -6.11 2.06 -0.66
C LEU A 193 -5.20 1.75 -1.84
N ALA A 194 -4.50 2.75 -2.38
CA ALA A 194 -3.49 2.50 -3.40
C ALA A 194 -2.47 1.44 -2.90
N PRO A 195 -2.05 0.47 -3.72
CA PRO A 195 -1.06 -0.51 -3.29
C PRO A 195 0.30 0.16 -3.05
N VAL A 196 1.13 -0.50 -2.26
CA VAL A 196 2.54 -0.15 -2.12
C VAL A 196 3.41 -1.36 -2.50
N PHE A 197 4.68 -1.08 -2.74
CA PHE A 197 5.63 -2.07 -3.26
C PHE A 197 6.84 -2.16 -2.36
N THR A 198 7.40 -3.35 -2.25
CA THR A 198 8.68 -3.56 -1.56
C THR A 198 9.53 -4.57 -2.32
N VAL A 199 10.78 -4.73 -1.89
CA VAL A 199 11.64 -5.82 -2.37
C VAL A 199 11.63 -6.91 -1.32
N ALA A 200 11.40 -8.16 -1.76
CA ALA A 200 11.57 -9.34 -0.94
C ALA A 200 12.72 -10.20 -1.46
N GLU A 201 13.49 -10.76 -0.53
CA GLU A 201 14.52 -11.76 -0.79
C GLU A 201 14.04 -13.15 -0.36
N ARG A 202 14.33 -14.17 -1.16
CA ARG A 202 14.08 -15.57 -0.79
C ARG A 202 15.30 -16.14 -0.06
N GLY A 203 15.14 -16.45 1.22
CA GLY A 203 16.15 -17.08 2.07
C GLY A 203 15.55 -18.18 2.96
N GLY A 204 16.25 -19.32 3.08
CA GLY A 204 15.77 -20.45 3.90
C GLY A 204 14.39 -20.98 3.49
N GLY A 205 14.09 -20.95 2.19
CA GLY A 205 12.79 -21.38 1.65
C GLY A 205 11.65 -20.36 1.77
N ARG A 206 11.86 -19.24 2.46
CA ARG A 206 10.83 -18.21 2.72
C ARG A 206 11.18 -16.89 2.04
N TRP A 207 10.16 -16.12 1.68
CA TRP A 207 10.32 -14.74 1.22
C TRP A 207 10.29 -13.79 2.42
N ARG A 208 11.22 -12.84 2.46
CA ARG A 208 11.31 -11.83 3.52
C ARG A 208 11.44 -10.45 2.88
N PRO A 209 10.68 -9.43 3.31
CA PRO A 209 10.92 -8.05 2.90
C PRO A 209 12.33 -7.62 3.32
N VAL A 210 13.06 -6.93 2.44
CA VAL A 210 14.45 -6.49 2.67
C VAL A 210 14.63 -4.98 2.50
N GLY A 211 13.55 -4.22 2.40
CA GLY A 211 13.59 -2.78 2.21
C GLY A 211 12.34 -2.07 2.73
N ARG A 212 12.28 -0.76 2.47
CA ARG A 212 11.12 0.06 2.80
C ARG A 212 9.96 -0.17 1.82
N LEU A 213 8.85 0.52 2.09
CA LEU A 213 7.71 0.61 1.18
C LEU A 213 7.92 1.71 0.14
N HIS A 214 7.37 1.49 -1.04
CA HIS A 214 7.48 2.36 -2.21
C HIS A 214 6.09 2.56 -2.83
N ASP A 215 5.81 3.78 -3.32
CA ASP A 215 4.50 4.11 -3.89
C ASP A 215 4.30 3.54 -5.31
N GLY A 216 5.38 3.07 -5.95
CA GLY A 216 5.32 2.49 -7.29
C GLY A 216 6.37 1.40 -7.52
N PRO A 217 6.13 0.49 -8.49
CA PRO A 217 7.04 -0.62 -8.78
C PRO A 217 8.43 -0.16 -9.22
N GLN A 218 8.53 0.86 -10.08
CA GLN A 218 9.82 1.41 -10.51
C GLN A 218 10.67 1.88 -9.33
N GLN A 219 10.08 2.53 -8.32
CA GLN A 219 10.83 2.98 -7.15
C GLN A 219 11.40 1.81 -6.33
N ALA A 220 10.69 0.67 -6.29
CA ALA A 220 11.19 -0.55 -5.66
C ALA A 220 12.30 -1.22 -6.49
N ARG A 221 12.26 -1.12 -7.82
CA ARG A 221 13.36 -1.57 -8.70
C ARG A 221 14.60 -0.67 -8.52
N ASP A 222 14.41 0.64 -8.48
CA ASP A 222 15.49 1.61 -8.26
C ASP A 222 16.17 1.41 -6.91
N SER A 223 15.42 1.05 -5.87
CA SER A 223 15.99 0.73 -4.55
C SER A 223 16.84 -0.55 -4.59
N LEU A 224 16.41 -1.57 -5.34
CA LEU A 224 17.19 -2.79 -5.54
C LEU A 224 18.48 -2.54 -6.33
N VAL A 225 18.40 -1.72 -7.39
CA VAL A 225 19.57 -1.27 -8.16
C VAL A 225 20.55 -0.51 -7.27
N THR A 226 20.04 0.42 -6.47
CA THR A 226 20.84 1.20 -5.50
C THR A 226 21.54 0.26 -4.51
N TYR A 227 20.82 -0.72 -4.00
CA TYR A 227 21.37 -1.73 -3.09
C TYR A 227 22.51 -2.52 -3.74
N PHE A 228 22.32 -3.06 -4.95
CA PHE A 228 23.35 -3.82 -5.66
C PHE A 228 24.59 -2.98 -6.00
N ARG A 229 24.43 -1.70 -6.36
CA ARG A 229 25.55 -0.84 -6.77
C ARG A 229 26.30 -0.19 -5.62
N HIS A 230 25.60 0.17 -4.55
CA HIS A 230 26.15 1.07 -3.54
C HIS A 230 26.21 0.44 -2.15
N VAL A 231 25.29 -0.46 -1.83
CA VAL A 231 25.26 -1.10 -0.51
C VAL A 231 26.10 -2.36 -0.52
N VAL A 232 25.84 -3.29 -1.45
CA VAL A 232 26.54 -4.58 -1.51
C VAL A 232 28.07 -4.43 -1.56
N PRO A 233 28.66 -3.59 -2.43
CA PRO A 233 30.12 -3.52 -2.54
C PRO A 233 30.81 -2.90 -1.32
N VAL A 234 30.08 -2.11 -0.52
CA VAL A 234 30.66 -1.35 0.61
C VAL A 234 30.35 -2.01 1.95
N ILE A 235 29.15 -2.57 2.11
CA ILE A 235 28.65 -3.11 3.38
C ILE A 235 28.82 -4.63 3.43
N GLU A 236 28.50 -5.34 2.35
CA GLU A 236 28.57 -6.81 2.32
C GLU A 236 29.93 -7.32 1.87
N LEU A 237 30.70 -6.49 1.15
CA LEU A 237 32.07 -6.78 0.71
C LEU A 237 32.24 -8.19 0.14
N PRO A 238 31.41 -8.60 -0.85
CA PRO A 238 31.53 -9.92 -1.44
C PRO A 238 32.85 -10.06 -2.22
N GLY A 239 33.29 -11.29 -2.46
CA GLY A 239 34.44 -11.54 -3.34
C GLY A 239 34.20 -11.03 -4.76
N GLU A 240 35.27 -10.73 -5.50
CA GLU A 240 35.21 -10.11 -6.84
C GLU A 240 34.21 -10.74 -7.82
N PRO A 241 34.10 -12.09 -7.93
CA PRO A 241 33.12 -12.69 -8.84
C PRO A 241 31.68 -12.32 -8.49
N ALA A 242 31.33 -12.37 -7.20
CA ALA A 242 29.99 -12.02 -6.74
C ALA A 242 29.71 -10.52 -6.86
N ALA A 243 30.71 -9.66 -6.57
CA ALA A 243 30.58 -8.22 -6.79
C ALA A 243 30.25 -7.88 -8.26
N ALA A 244 30.90 -8.55 -9.22
CA ALA A 244 30.63 -8.39 -10.64
C ALA A 244 29.22 -8.88 -11.02
N GLU A 245 28.75 -9.99 -10.44
CA GLU A 245 27.36 -10.45 -10.65
C GLU A 245 26.33 -9.43 -10.17
N PHE A 246 26.56 -8.78 -9.01
CA PHE A 246 25.68 -7.71 -8.52
C PHE A 246 25.68 -6.47 -9.41
N ALA A 247 26.84 -6.07 -9.93
CA ALA A 247 26.92 -4.97 -10.89
C ALA A 247 26.13 -5.29 -12.18
N ALA A 248 26.30 -6.48 -12.74
CA ALA A 248 25.56 -6.93 -13.92
C ALA A 248 24.05 -7.05 -13.65
N ALA A 249 23.67 -7.53 -12.46
CA ALA A 249 22.27 -7.59 -12.04
C ALA A 249 21.62 -6.19 -11.97
N ALA A 250 22.36 -5.18 -11.51
CA ALA A 250 21.90 -3.80 -11.51
C ALA A 250 21.66 -3.28 -12.93
N GLU A 251 22.55 -3.56 -13.89
CA GLU A 251 22.37 -3.20 -15.30
C GLU A 251 21.15 -3.87 -15.92
N LEU A 252 20.92 -5.16 -15.62
CA LEU A 252 19.71 -5.85 -16.05
C LEU A 252 18.45 -5.17 -15.49
N MET A 253 18.42 -4.84 -14.20
CA MET A 253 17.23 -4.19 -13.62
C MET A 253 16.90 -2.82 -14.24
N GLU A 254 17.86 -2.18 -14.92
CA GLU A 254 17.71 -0.86 -15.57
C GLU A 254 17.45 -0.89 -17.08
N ASP A 255 17.40 -2.05 -17.72
CA ASP A 255 17.29 -2.14 -19.19
C ASP A 255 15.93 -1.74 -19.79
N GLY A 256 15.02 -1.22 -18.96
CA GLY A 256 13.69 -0.77 -19.36
C GLY A 256 12.64 -1.87 -19.49
N THR A 257 12.98 -3.14 -19.22
CA THR A 257 12.00 -4.25 -19.32
C THR A 257 11.04 -4.35 -18.13
N GLY A 258 11.25 -3.58 -17.05
CA GLY A 258 10.39 -3.61 -15.86
C GLY A 258 10.48 -4.92 -15.07
N ARG A 259 11.66 -5.53 -14.97
CA ARG A 259 11.84 -6.83 -14.30
C ARG A 259 11.38 -6.78 -12.85
N ASN A 260 10.41 -7.64 -12.50
CA ASN A 260 9.91 -7.76 -11.13
C ASN A 260 10.65 -8.82 -10.30
N GLY A 261 11.67 -9.48 -10.85
CA GLY A 261 12.50 -10.41 -10.08
C GLY A 261 13.83 -10.72 -10.75
N ILE A 262 14.81 -11.07 -9.92
CA ILE A 262 16.19 -11.33 -10.36
C ILE A 262 16.88 -12.33 -9.42
N THR A 263 17.81 -13.12 -9.98
CA THR A 263 18.68 -14.00 -9.21
C THR A 263 20.13 -13.58 -9.44
N VAL A 264 20.86 -13.40 -8.35
CA VAL A 264 22.24 -12.91 -8.35
C VAL A 264 22.99 -13.55 -7.18
N ALA A 265 24.19 -14.09 -7.42
CA ALA A 265 25.00 -14.76 -6.39
C ALA A 265 24.21 -15.80 -5.55
N GLY A 266 23.30 -16.56 -6.19
CA GLY A 266 22.44 -17.55 -5.53
C GLY A 266 21.28 -16.97 -4.70
N ARG A 267 21.14 -15.65 -4.60
CA ARG A 267 20.04 -14.95 -3.91
C ARG A 267 18.96 -14.58 -4.90
N ARG A 268 17.69 -14.71 -4.51
CA ARG A 268 16.54 -14.40 -5.37
C ARG A 268 15.76 -13.23 -4.78
N PHE A 269 15.63 -12.17 -5.56
CA PHE A 269 14.89 -10.97 -5.21
C PHE A 269 13.64 -10.85 -6.07
N ARG A 270 12.60 -10.23 -5.51
CA ARG A 270 11.34 -9.91 -6.21
C ARG A 270 10.76 -8.60 -5.71
N VAL A 271 10.25 -7.79 -6.62
CA VAL A 271 9.35 -6.68 -6.29
C VAL A 271 8.00 -7.29 -5.92
N VAL A 272 7.51 -6.97 -4.74
CA VAL A 272 6.28 -7.52 -4.15
C VAL A 272 5.24 -6.42 -4.04
N ARG A 273 4.02 -6.73 -4.48
CA ARG A 273 2.86 -5.89 -4.31
C ARG A 273 2.22 -6.14 -2.94
N ILE A 274 1.89 -5.06 -2.24
CA ILE A 274 1.21 -5.08 -0.94
C ILE A 274 -0.13 -4.37 -1.09
N GLU A 275 -1.21 -5.09 -0.80
CA GLU A 275 -2.57 -4.56 -0.68
C GLU A 275 -2.69 -3.81 0.64
N ARG A 276 -3.30 -2.62 0.60
CA ARG A 276 -3.56 -1.78 1.77
C ARG A 276 -5.06 -1.58 1.92
N ILE A 277 -5.58 -1.75 3.12
CA ILE A 277 -7.02 -1.71 3.38
C ILE A 277 -7.25 -0.99 4.71
N THR A 278 -8.22 -0.10 4.77
CA THR A 278 -8.74 0.43 6.04
C THR A 278 -10.20 0.01 6.20
N LEU A 279 -10.67 -0.09 7.44
CA LEU A 279 -12.07 -0.36 7.72
C LEU A 279 -12.77 0.94 8.11
N LEU A 280 -13.97 1.16 7.58
CA LEU A 280 -14.86 2.24 8.00
C LEU A 280 -15.97 1.69 8.89
N GLY A 281 -16.28 2.47 9.91
CA GLY A 281 -17.48 2.36 10.72
C GLY A 281 -18.33 3.64 10.61
N PRO A 282 -19.42 3.75 11.39
CA PRO A 282 -20.35 4.88 11.30
C PRO A 282 -19.69 6.26 11.51
N ASP A 283 -18.64 6.32 12.32
CA ASP A 283 -17.94 7.56 12.65
C ASP A 283 -16.68 7.79 11.81
N GLY A 284 -16.46 6.99 10.76
CA GLY A 284 -15.30 7.09 9.87
C GLY A 284 -14.30 5.94 10.01
N PRO A 285 -13.03 6.16 9.66
CA PRO A 285 -12.03 5.10 9.61
C PRO A 285 -11.65 4.58 10.98
N GLU A 286 -11.24 3.31 10.99
CA GLU A 286 -10.84 2.57 12.18
C GLU A 286 -9.62 3.21 12.85
N PRO A 287 -9.69 3.53 14.16
CA PRO A 287 -8.54 4.00 14.93
C PRO A 287 -7.58 2.85 15.27
N PRO A 288 -6.42 3.14 15.88
CA PRO A 288 -5.60 2.11 16.51
C PRO A 288 -6.41 1.22 17.47
N ARG A 289 -6.13 -0.08 17.45
CA ARG A 289 -6.75 -1.07 18.34
C ARG A 289 -6.02 -1.10 19.69
N PRO A 290 -6.68 -1.50 20.79
CA PRO A 290 -6.03 -1.61 22.10
C PRO A 290 -4.81 -2.55 22.15
N GLY A 291 -4.76 -3.54 21.25
CA GLY A 291 -3.65 -4.49 21.11
C GLY A 291 -2.45 -3.97 20.30
N ASP A 292 -2.58 -2.80 19.69
CA ASP A 292 -1.50 -2.21 18.91
C ASP A 292 -0.38 -1.71 19.83
N PRO A 293 0.88 -1.74 19.36
CA PRO A 293 2.01 -1.23 20.14
C PRO A 293 1.78 0.25 20.45
N ARG A 294 2.09 0.66 21.68
CA ARG A 294 1.96 2.07 22.10
C ARG A 294 3.18 2.88 21.70
#